data_AF-A0A920F7Q8-F1
#
_entry.id   AF-A0A920F7Q8-F1
#
_cell.length_a   1.000
_cell.length_b   1.000
_cell.length_c   1.000
_cell.angle_alpha   90.00
_cell.angle_beta   90.00
_cell.angle_gamma   90.00
#
_symmetry.space_group_name_H-M   'P 1'
#
loop_
_entity.id
_entity.type
_entity.pdbx_description
1 polymer ?
#
loop_
_entity_poly.entity_id
_entity_poly.type
_entity_poly.pdbx_seq_one_letter_code
_entity_poly.pdbx_strand_id
1 'polypeptide(L)'
;MMSGIFISLLGLTLMMNKINLADIPWSSGMHSFRARIYYDATDAGGIVYHTEYLTIAEHARTEALRALGFYQSRLTRDQNILLTVRRCNVEYITPAFLDDLVEVRTGFNKLTGARIFLEQTIHRIERKKNNG
;
A
#
# COMPACT_ATOMS: atom_id res chain seq x y z
N MET A 1 -18.97 8.24 -1.32
CA MET A 1 -18.05 8.95 -0.41
C MET A 1 -16.80 8.10 -0.27
N MET A 2 -15.63 8.60 -0.69
CA MET A 2 -14.35 7.90 -0.48
C MET A 2 -14.05 7.89 1.03
N SER A 3 -14.46 6.83 1.71
CA SER A 3 -13.99 6.52 3.06
C SER A 3 -12.63 5.86 2.92
N GLY A 4 -11.56 6.61 3.16
CA GLY A 4 -10.24 6.03 2.98
C GLY A 4 -9.16 6.70 3.79
N ILE A 5 -8.14 5.93 4.14
CA ILE A 5 -6.92 6.45 4.73
C ILE A 5 -6.01 6.83 3.59
N PHE A 6 -5.53 8.06 3.58
CA PHE A 6 -4.61 8.56 2.58
C PHE A 6 -3.19 8.47 3.13
N ILE A 7 -2.38 7.61 2.52
CA ILE A 7 -0.98 7.43 2.87
C ILE A 7 -0.16 7.95 1.69
N SER A 8 0.45 9.12 1.86
CA SER A 8 1.44 9.66 0.94
C SER A 8 2.84 9.37 1.47
N LEU A 9 3.59 8.54 0.77
CA LEU A 9 4.97 8.24 1.12
C LEU A 9 5.89 9.08 0.24
N LEU A 10 6.55 10.06 0.85
CA LEU A 10 7.57 10.86 0.20
C LEU A 10 8.94 10.18 0.34
N GLY A 11 9.41 9.58 -0.75
CA GLY A 11 10.81 9.18 -0.87
C GLY A 11 11.11 7.85 -0.20
N LEU A 12 10.84 6.77 -0.91
CA LEU A 12 11.67 5.58 -0.76
C LEU A 12 13.01 5.89 -1.42
N THR A 13 14.16 5.79 -0.74
CA THR A 13 15.47 6.09 -1.37
C THR A 13 16.08 4.81 -1.95
N LEU A 14 16.16 4.70 -3.28
CA LEU A 14 16.80 3.61 -4.02
C LEU A 14 17.28 4.03 -5.41
N MET A 15 18.47 3.59 -5.81
CA MET A 15 18.92 3.65 -7.20
C MET A 15 18.14 2.66 -8.06
N MET A 16 17.14 3.14 -8.81
CA MET A 16 16.38 2.34 -9.76
C MET A 16 16.19 3.10 -11.06
N ASN A 17 17.16 2.98 -11.97
CA ASN A 17 17.01 3.37 -13.38
C ASN A 17 16.13 2.37 -14.18
N LYS A 18 15.35 1.51 -13.50
CA LYS A 18 14.68 0.34 -14.09
C LYS A 18 13.15 0.31 -14.00
N ILE A 19 12.51 1.22 -13.25
CA ILE A 19 11.05 1.36 -13.29
C ILE A 19 10.74 2.50 -14.26
N ASN A 20 9.99 2.22 -15.32
CA ASN A 20 9.36 3.24 -16.14
C ASN A 20 7.87 3.31 -15.79
N LEU A 21 7.32 4.51 -15.60
CA LEU A 21 5.89 4.69 -15.35
C LEU A 21 5.04 4.16 -16.52
N ALA A 22 5.58 4.16 -17.74
CA ALA A 22 4.91 3.61 -18.92
C ALA A 22 4.74 2.08 -18.87
N ASP A 23 5.54 1.37 -18.06
CA ASP A 23 5.52 -0.10 -17.98
C ASP A 23 4.54 -0.62 -16.92
N ILE A 24 3.79 0.27 -16.25
CA ILE A 24 2.82 -0.11 -15.22
C ILE A 24 1.60 -0.76 -15.89
N PRO A 25 1.30 -2.04 -15.62
CA PRO A 25 0.31 -2.80 -16.39
C PRO A 25 -1.14 -2.60 -15.93
N TRP A 26 -1.38 -1.74 -14.94
CA TRP A 26 -2.70 -1.58 -14.34
C TRP A 26 -3.53 -0.58 -15.13
N SER A 27 -4.67 -1.01 -15.67
CA SER A 27 -5.60 -0.18 -16.45
C SER A 27 -6.17 1.01 -15.66
N SER A 28 -6.24 0.90 -14.32
CA SER A 28 -6.64 1.96 -13.40
C SER A 28 -5.49 2.92 -13.01
N GLY A 29 -4.26 2.65 -13.44
CA GLY A 29 -3.06 3.33 -12.95
C GLY A 29 -2.63 2.92 -11.53
N MET A 30 -3.34 2.00 -10.87
CA MET A 30 -3.06 1.58 -9.49
C MET A 30 -3.14 0.06 -9.30
N HIS A 31 -2.19 -0.48 -8.54
CA HIS A 31 -2.20 -1.86 -8.06
C HIS A 31 -3.28 -2.03 -6.99
N SER A 32 -4.04 -3.13 -7.03
CA SER A 32 -4.98 -3.48 -5.96
C SER A 32 -4.46 -4.64 -5.12
N PHE A 33 -4.48 -4.47 -3.80
CA PHE A 33 -4.15 -5.49 -2.82
C PHE A 33 -5.27 -5.56 -1.78
N ARG A 34 -5.72 -6.76 -1.43
CA ARG A 34 -6.82 -6.95 -0.46
C ARG A 34 -6.34 -7.64 0.80
N ALA A 35 -6.79 -7.17 1.94
CA ALA A 35 -6.48 -7.75 3.25
C ALA A 35 -7.74 -7.87 4.10
N ARG A 36 -7.83 -8.96 4.87
CA ARG A 36 -8.86 -9.18 5.89
C ARG A 36 -8.35 -8.61 7.21
N ILE A 37 -9.21 -7.92 7.95
CA ILE A 37 -8.91 -7.52 9.32
C ILE A 37 -9.19 -8.67 10.28
N TYR A 38 -8.19 -9.04 11.07
CA TYR A 38 -8.27 -10.06 12.12
C TYR A 38 -8.14 -9.42 13.51
N TYR A 39 -8.31 -10.21 14.57
CA TYR A 39 -8.31 -9.71 15.95
C TYR A 39 -7.00 -9.01 16.36
N ASP A 40 -5.86 -9.51 15.92
CA ASP A 40 -4.53 -8.95 16.18
C ASP A 40 -4.34 -7.53 15.61
N ALA A 41 -5.13 -7.18 14.59
CA ALA A 41 -5.15 -5.85 13.99
C ALA A 41 -5.97 -4.83 14.81
N THR A 42 -6.77 -5.27 15.78
CA THR A 42 -7.70 -4.41 16.54
C THR A 42 -7.14 -3.96 17.89
N ASP A 43 -7.55 -2.78 18.36
CA ASP A 43 -7.20 -2.26 19.68
C ASP A 43 -8.40 -2.27 20.66
N ALA A 44 -8.17 -1.78 21.88
CA ALA A 44 -9.20 -1.69 22.92
C ALA A 44 -10.40 -0.81 22.54
N GLY A 45 -10.29 0.01 21.50
CA GLY A 45 -11.39 0.81 20.94
C GLY A 45 -12.29 0.01 19.99
N GLY A 46 -11.99 -1.26 19.72
CA GLY A 46 -12.80 -2.12 18.86
C GLY A 46 -12.66 -1.80 17.36
N ILE A 47 -11.63 -1.03 16.99
CA ILE A 47 -11.29 -0.67 15.61
C ILE A 47 -9.86 -1.11 15.29
N VAL A 48 -9.51 -1.08 14.01
CA VAL A 48 -8.13 -1.34 13.57
C VAL A 48 -7.19 -0.29 14.15
N TYR A 49 -6.13 -0.76 14.79
CA TYR A 49 -5.10 0.10 15.37
C TYR A 49 -4.37 0.89 14.27
N HIS A 50 -4.08 2.16 14.53
CA HIS A 50 -3.59 3.08 13.49
C HIS A 50 -2.29 2.60 12.79
N THR A 51 -1.38 1.93 13.50
CA THR A 51 -0.13 1.42 12.88
C THR A 51 -0.38 0.24 11.96
N GLU A 52 -1.46 -0.50 12.14
CA GLU A 52 -1.74 -1.69 11.33
C GLU A 52 -2.09 -1.32 9.88
N TYR A 53 -2.62 -0.11 9.66
CA TYR A 53 -2.77 0.42 8.31
C TYR A 53 -1.41 0.60 7.59
N LEU A 54 -0.32 0.88 8.32
CA LEU A 54 1.02 0.95 7.74
C LEU A 54 1.55 -0.43 7.39
N THR A 55 1.28 -1.46 8.21
CA THR A 55 1.59 -2.86 7.91
C THR A 55 0.90 -3.29 6.62
N ILE A 56 -0.42 -3.05 6.53
CA ILE A 56 -1.22 -3.38 5.35
C ILE A 56 -0.74 -2.61 4.10
N ALA A 57 -0.37 -1.33 4.25
CA ALA A 57 0.19 -0.52 3.16
C ALA A 57 1.57 -1.03 2.71
N GLU A 58 2.42 -1.49 3.63
CA GLU A 58 3.71 -2.11 3.30
C GLU A 58 3.51 -3.36 2.44
N HIS A 59 2.63 -4.27 2.86
CA HIS A 59 2.30 -5.47 2.09
C HIS A 59 1.84 -5.12 0.68
N ALA A 60 0.91 -4.17 0.56
CA ALA A 60 0.40 -3.71 -0.75
C ALA A 60 1.49 -3.12 -1.65
N ARG A 61 2.42 -2.36 -1.07
CA ARG A 61 3.57 -1.79 -1.79
C ARG A 61 4.54 -2.89 -2.25
N THR A 62 4.77 -3.89 -1.41
CA THR A 62 5.60 -5.05 -1.73
C THR A 62 5.01 -5.86 -2.88
N GLU A 63 3.70 -6.11 -2.86
CA GLU A 63 3.03 -6.78 -3.98
C GLU A 63 3.01 -5.93 -5.25
N ALA A 64 2.83 -4.61 -5.14
CA ALA A 64 2.90 -3.71 -6.30
C ALA A 64 4.29 -3.74 -6.97
N LEU A 65 5.36 -3.71 -6.18
CA LEU A 65 6.73 -3.85 -6.69
C LEU A 65 6.97 -5.24 -7.28
N ARG A 66 6.45 -6.31 -6.65
CA ARG A 66 6.55 -7.69 -7.16
C ARG A 66 5.86 -7.84 -8.51
N ALA A 67 4.67 -7.25 -8.69
CA ALA A 67 3.95 -7.25 -9.95
C ALA A 67 4.72 -6.56 -11.08
N LEU A 68 5.62 -5.62 -10.74
CA LEU A 68 6.56 -4.97 -11.67
C LEU A 68 7.88 -5.75 -11.83
N GLY A 69 8.01 -6.94 -11.24
CA GLY A 69 9.21 -7.79 -11.31
C GLY A 69 10.27 -7.48 -10.25
N PHE A 70 10.01 -6.57 -9.31
CA PHE A 70 10.94 -6.19 -8.25
C PHE A 70 10.66 -6.98 -6.97
N TYR A 71 11.38 -8.09 -6.81
CA TYR A 71 11.35 -8.92 -5.60
C TYR A 71 12.35 -8.38 -4.58
N GLN A 72 11.88 -7.92 -3.42
CA GLN A 72 12.75 -7.36 -2.38
C GLN A 72 13.93 -8.28 -2.02
N SER A 73 13.66 -9.57 -1.84
CA SER A 73 14.69 -10.56 -1.51
C SER A 73 15.80 -10.67 -2.57
N ARG A 74 15.44 -10.57 -3.87
CA ARG A 74 16.41 -10.57 -4.98
C ARG A 74 17.16 -9.25 -5.06
N LEU A 75 16.49 -8.12 -4.84
CA LEU A 75 17.15 -6.82 -4.79
C LEU A 75 18.22 -6.78 -3.69
N THR A 76 17.89 -7.30 -2.50
CA THR A 76 18.85 -7.34 -1.38
C THR A 76 19.98 -8.34 -1.64
N ARG A 77 19.66 -9.56 -2.06
CA ARG A 77 20.68 -10.61 -2.27
C ARG A 77 21.59 -10.34 -3.46
N ASP A 78 21.01 -10.01 -4.61
CA ASP A 78 21.72 -10.03 -5.89
C ASP A 78 22.27 -8.64 -6.26
N GLN A 79 21.73 -7.58 -5.67
CA GLN A 79 22.07 -6.19 -6.00
C GLN A 79 22.48 -5.34 -4.79
N ASN A 80 22.44 -5.90 -3.57
CA ASN A 80 22.70 -5.19 -2.31
C ASN A 80 21.84 -3.92 -2.15
N ILE A 81 20.58 -4.02 -2.58
CA ILE A 81 19.62 -2.93 -2.61
C ILE A 81 18.56 -3.16 -1.51
N LEU A 82 18.31 -2.13 -0.67
CA LEU A 82 17.31 -2.15 0.41
C LEU A 82 16.37 -0.95 0.33
N LEU A 83 15.06 -1.22 0.28
CA LEU A 83 13.99 -0.22 0.23
C LEU A 83 13.71 0.34 1.62
N THR A 84 13.99 1.63 1.83
CA THR A 84 13.71 2.32 3.11
C THR A 84 12.79 3.51 2.92
N VAL A 85 11.80 3.65 3.82
CA VAL A 85 10.84 4.76 3.84
C VAL A 85 11.49 5.98 4.49
N ARG A 86 11.64 7.08 3.75
CA ARG A 86 12.19 8.34 4.29
C ARG A 86 11.13 9.25 4.90
N ARG A 87 9.95 9.34 4.28
CA ARG A 87 8.83 10.16 4.78
C ARG A 87 7.51 9.48 4.47
N CYS A 88 6.61 9.52 5.45
CA CYS A 88 5.24 9.05 5.38
C CYS A 88 4.33 10.15 5.92
N ASN A 89 3.24 10.44 5.21
CA ASN A 89 2.13 11.26 5.67
C ASN A 89 0.88 10.41 5.62
N VAL A 90 0.14 10.34 6.73
CA VAL A 90 -1.05 9.50 6.86
C VAL A 90 -2.20 10.32 7.40
N GLU A 91 -3.34 10.23 6.73
CA GLU A 91 -4.60 10.80 7.20
C GLU A 91 -5.62 9.69 7.42
N TYR A 92 -6.16 9.60 8.64
CA TYR A 92 -7.15 8.59 9.03
C TYR A 92 -8.57 9.17 8.99
N ILE A 93 -9.37 8.79 8.00
CA ILE A 93 -10.71 9.38 7.77
C ILE A 93 -11.84 8.52 8.36
N THR A 94 -11.82 7.20 8.14
CA THR A 94 -12.87 6.29 8.61
C THR A 94 -12.25 4.97 9.04
N PRO A 95 -12.60 4.44 10.23
CA PRO A 95 -12.01 3.21 10.74
C PRO A 95 -12.50 1.97 9.99
N ALA A 96 -11.67 0.94 9.99
CA ALA A 96 -12.04 -0.44 9.73
C ALA A 96 -12.24 -1.22 11.04
N PHE A 97 -12.99 -2.30 10.95
CA PHE A 97 -13.38 -3.16 12.06
C PHE A 97 -12.95 -4.60 11.80
N LEU A 98 -13.00 -5.43 12.83
CA LEU A 98 -12.84 -6.87 12.71
C LEU A 98 -13.70 -7.41 11.55
N ASP A 99 -13.16 -8.37 10.81
CA ASP A 99 -13.75 -9.04 9.65
C ASP A 99 -13.96 -8.16 8.40
N ASP A 100 -13.69 -6.85 8.45
CA ASP A 100 -13.73 -6.02 7.25
C ASP A 100 -12.75 -6.55 6.19
N LEU A 101 -13.18 -6.55 4.92
CA LEU A 101 -12.28 -6.68 3.79
C LEU A 101 -11.84 -5.29 3.39
N VAL A 102 -10.55 -4.99 3.44
CA VAL A 102 -10.00 -3.73 2.95
C VAL A 102 -9.29 -3.94 1.61
N GLU A 103 -9.37 -2.93 0.75
CA GLU A 103 -8.60 -2.83 -0.49
C GLU A 103 -7.64 -1.65 -0.38
N VAL A 104 -6.36 -1.95 -0.56
CA VAL A 104 -5.28 -0.98 -0.72
C VAL A 104 -5.04 -0.76 -2.20
N ARG A 105 -5.14 0.49 -2.66
CA ARG A 105 -4.72 0.87 -4.00
C ARG A 105 -3.39 1.59 -3.95
N THR A 106 -2.40 1.12 -4.70
CA THR A 106 -1.04 1.68 -4.73
C THR A 106 -0.73 2.23 -6.12
N GLY A 107 -0.44 3.53 -6.21
CA GLY A 107 -0.02 4.22 -7.43
C GLY A 107 1.38 4.79 -7.30
N PHE A 108 2.15 4.79 -8.38
CA PHE A 108 3.49 5.40 -8.44
C PHE A 108 3.41 6.74 -9.17
N ASN A 109 3.60 7.83 -8.44
CA ASN A 109 3.33 9.19 -8.94
C ASN A 109 4.56 9.79 -9.62
N LYS A 110 5.75 9.52 -9.08
CA LYS A 110 7.01 10.07 -9.59
C LYS A 110 8.18 9.16 -9.27
N LEU A 111 9.08 9.03 -10.25
CA LEU A 111 10.36 8.37 -10.11
C LEU A 111 11.47 9.39 -10.34
N THR A 112 12.48 9.36 -9.48
CA THR A 112 13.73 10.10 -9.67
C THR A 112 14.88 9.10 -9.52
N GLY A 113 16.08 9.44 -9.98
CA GLY A 113 17.20 8.49 -10.04
C GLY A 113 17.45 7.69 -8.75
N ALA A 114 17.18 8.29 -7.58
CA ALA A 114 17.32 7.63 -6.29
C ALA A 114 16.01 7.56 -5.48
N ARG A 115 14.82 7.92 -6.01
CA ARG A 115 13.58 7.96 -5.20
C ARG A 115 12.31 7.56 -5.91
N ILE A 116 11.45 6.88 -5.18
CA ILE A 116 10.08 6.57 -5.57
C ILE A 116 9.11 7.39 -4.71
N PHE A 117 8.18 8.06 -5.38
CA PHE A 117 7.03 8.72 -4.76
C PHE A 117 5.78 7.92 -5.12
N LEU A 118 4.99 7.57 -4.11
CA LEU A 118 3.82 6.75 -4.28
C LEU A 118 2.68 7.22 -3.37
N GLU A 119 1.47 6.89 -3.79
CA GLU A 119 0.24 7.13 -3.08
C GLU A 119 -0.46 5.80 -2.79
N GLN A 120 -0.95 5.66 -1.56
CA GLN A 120 -1.76 4.53 -1.17
C GLN A 120 -3.08 5.01 -0.56
N THR A 121 -4.17 4.39 -0.99
CA THR A 121 -5.48 4.56 -0.37
C THR A 121 -5.96 3.22 0.17
N ILE A 122 -6.48 3.22 1.39
CA ILE A 122 -7.07 2.03 2.01
C ILE A 122 -8.55 2.28 2.21
N HIS A 123 -9.41 1.44 1.66
CA HIS A 123 -10.86 1.54 1.82
C HIS A 123 -11.46 0.18 2.15
N ARG A 124 -12.57 0.19 2.90
CA ARG A 124 -13.37 -1.00 3.12
C ARG A 124 -14.13 -1.35 1.84
N ILE A 125 -14.14 -2.63 1.50
CA ILE A 125 -15.01 -3.14 0.45
C ILE A 125 -16.38 -3.40 1.10
N GLU A 126 -17.39 -2.63 0.72
CA GLU A 126 -18.75 -2.87 1.19
C GLU A 126 -19.20 -4.29 0.84
N ARG A 127 -19.68 -5.04 1.83
CA ARG A 127 -20.52 -6.19 1.53
C ARG A 127 -21.78 -5.67 0.87
N LYS A 128 -22.08 -6.10 -0.37
CA LYS A 128 -23.43 -5.97 -0.91
C LYS A 128 -24.38 -6.52 0.14
N LYS A 129 -25.27 -5.69 0.69
CA LYS A 129 -26.36 -6.19 1.52
C LYS A 129 -27.15 -7.14 0.63
N ASN A 130 -27.18 -8.42 0.99
CA ASN A 130 -28.20 -9.31 0.45
C ASN A 130 -29.52 -8.76 0.99
N ASN A 131 -30.28 -8.09 0.13
CA ASN A 131 -31.68 -7.79 0.42
C ASN A 131 -32.39 -9.15 0.45
N GLY A 132 -32.61 -9.66 1.66
CA GLY A 132 -33.53 -10.76 1.90
C GLY A 132 -34.98 -10.31 1.76
#